data_AF-A0A967T1X5-F1
#
_entry.id   AF-A0A967T1X5-F1
#
_cell.length_a   1.000
_cell.length_b   1.000
_cell.length_c   1.000
_cell.angle_alpha   90.00
_cell.angle_beta   90.00
_cell.angle_gamma   90.00
#
_symmetry.space_group_name_H-M   'P 1'
#
loop_
_entity.id
_entity.type
_entity.pdbx_description
1 polymer ?
#
loop_
_entity_poly.entity_id
_entity_poly.type
_entity_poly.pdbx_seq_one_letter_code
_entity_poly.pdbx_strand_id
1 'polypeptide(L)'
;LRVVLAGLFFILVSTFILEVEFLTDRIAQLEVGDISPQDIVAPATITYESKIATERARDQAARLVQDVYGRPDPNVAREQRVVANQVFNYLDAVRVDPYLTEEEKLDHVLALTPVSLTREEAIEILNLGEDLWADAKQEVDSVLDQVMRNPIKETDLPGVRFRLGLNVSLDVPDAEARVIISIAEDLIQPNTFVDEARTNERREEARESVQPVLVTFEKNEIVVRNNERVDELDIEALQVMGLHQRATPWHDFASTFLWLLLLVAALGFYLAKYHFDILQDNQRLAILVIVSLIFVAAIRAMAPGKTVLAYALPMPALTIIIAGTLDPQLAIIATLMMGLIEGYTTGGTFELAAYVIITGLVVGLNVRRMAQVNTLLRAGLYAAVSNVAIILLFRFFENDRVPLNSNMLLTIIGQLGSGIL
;
A
#
# COMPACT_ATOMS: atom_id res chain seq x y z
N LEU A 1 -19.15 -14.87 47.42
CA LEU A 1 -17.96 -15.39 46.71
C LEU A 1 -18.33 -16.29 45.52
N ARG A 2 -19.05 -17.42 45.72
CA ARG A 2 -19.38 -18.38 44.63
C ARG A 2 -20.13 -17.76 43.43
N VAL A 3 -21.19 -16.99 43.68
CA VAL A 3 -21.95 -16.29 42.62
C VAL A 3 -21.07 -15.34 41.81
N VAL A 4 -20.19 -14.60 42.49
CA VAL A 4 -19.23 -13.68 41.85
C VAL A 4 -18.24 -14.45 40.98
N LEU A 5 -17.74 -15.60 41.45
CA LEU A 5 -16.87 -16.47 40.67
C LEU A 5 -17.59 -17.05 39.44
N ALA A 6 -18.86 -17.44 39.56
CA ALA A 6 -19.65 -17.94 38.43
C ALA A 6 -19.89 -16.84 37.37
N GLY A 7 -20.21 -15.62 37.81
CA GLY A 7 -20.35 -14.47 36.92
C GLY A 7 -19.03 -14.11 36.22
N LEU A 8 -17.92 -14.07 36.95
CA LEU A 8 -16.60 -13.79 36.40
C LEU A 8 -16.13 -14.90 35.44
N PHE A 9 -16.42 -16.16 35.75
CA PHE A 9 -16.18 -17.29 34.86
C PHE A 9 -16.95 -17.15 33.55
N PHE A 10 -18.25 -16.83 33.62
CA PHE A 10 -19.05 -16.57 32.43
C PHE A 10 -18.45 -15.45 31.58
N ILE A 11 -18.12 -14.31 32.19
CA ILE A 11 -17.53 -13.15 31.48
C ILE A 11 -16.23 -13.56 30.78
N LEU A 12 -15.28 -14.18 31.49
CA LEU A 12 -13.99 -14.55 30.91
C LEU A 12 -14.12 -15.56 29.78
N VAL A 13 -14.93 -16.60 29.96
CA VAL A 13 -15.13 -17.64 28.95
C VAL A 13 -15.88 -17.08 27.74
N SER A 14 -16.94 -16.28 27.94
CA SER A 14 -17.65 -15.63 26.84
C SER A 14 -16.78 -14.64 26.08
N THR A 15 -15.98 -13.82 26.78
CA THR A 15 -15.01 -12.91 26.13
C THR A 15 -14.03 -13.71 25.28
N PHE A 16 -13.47 -14.79 25.83
CA PHE A 16 -12.56 -15.66 25.10
C PHE A 16 -13.24 -16.32 23.89
N ILE A 17 -14.47 -16.80 24.02
CA ILE A 17 -15.22 -17.41 22.90
C ILE A 17 -15.47 -16.37 21.79
N LEU A 18 -15.90 -15.16 22.14
CA LEU A 18 -16.27 -14.14 21.18
C LEU A 18 -15.05 -13.55 20.45
N GLU A 19 -13.96 -13.29 21.18
CA GLU A 19 -12.79 -12.58 20.67
C GLU A 19 -11.71 -13.50 20.09
N VAL A 20 -11.59 -14.74 20.56
CA VAL A 20 -10.58 -15.64 20.00
C VAL A 20 -11.02 -16.10 18.62
N GLU A 21 -10.28 -15.67 17.62
CA GLU A 21 -10.36 -16.17 16.25
C GLU A 21 -9.81 -17.60 16.20
N PHE A 22 -10.70 -18.58 16.38
CA PHE A 22 -10.29 -19.98 16.31
C PHE A 22 -9.91 -20.42 14.90
N LEU A 23 -10.36 -19.73 13.84
CA LEU A 23 -10.04 -20.00 12.43
C LEU A 23 -10.41 -18.78 11.57
N THR A 24 -9.42 -18.22 10.87
CA THR A 24 -9.55 -17.46 9.61
C THR A 24 -10.00 -16.00 9.70
N ASP A 25 -9.03 -15.08 9.75
CA ASP A 25 -9.02 -13.96 8.81
C ASP A 25 -7.58 -13.64 8.36
N ARG A 26 -7.03 -14.49 7.48
CA ARG A 26 -5.66 -14.31 6.92
C ARG A 26 -5.53 -13.02 6.11
N ILE A 27 -6.64 -12.37 5.76
CA ILE A 27 -6.68 -11.15 4.95
C ILE A 27 -6.12 -9.96 5.75
N ALA A 28 -6.46 -9.86 7.04
CA ALA A 28 -6.05 -8.75 7.90
C ALA A 28 -4.55 -8.74 8.24
N GLN A 29 -3.83 -9.82 7.90
CA GLN A 29 -2.40 -10.00 8.19
C GLN A 29 -1.51 -10.05 6.94
N LEU A 30 -2.06 -9.83 5.73
CA LEU A 30 -1.27 -9.86 4.49
C LEU A 30 -0.20 -8.78 4.49
N GLU A 31 1.07 -9.15 4.35
CA GLU A 31 2.18 -8.21 4.20
C GLU A 31 2.60 -8.06 2.73
N VAL A 32 3.36 -7.00 2.42
CA VAL A 32 3.89 -6.78 1.07
C VAL A 32 4.76 -7.98 0.69
N GLY A 33 4.47 -8.58 -0.47
CA GLY A 33 5.18 -9.74 -0.99
C GLY A 33 4.56 -11.09 -0.63
N ASP A 34 3.54 -11.13 0.23
CA ASP A 34 2.74 -12.34 0.46
C ASP A 34 1.93 -12.71 -0.79
N ILE A 35 1.51 -13.98 -0.85
CA ILE A 35 0.60 -14.48 -1.90
C ILE A 35 -0.82 -14.50 -1.32
N SER A 36 -1.75 -13.81 -1.99
CA SER A 36 -3.13 -13.79 -1.54
C SER A 36 -3.76 -15.18 -1.63
N PRO A 37 -4.38 -15.70 -0.55
CA PRO A 37 -5.00 -17.03 -0.55
C PRO A 37 -6.38 -17.07 -1.24
N GLN A 38 -6.97 -15.91 -1.54
CA GLN A 38 -8.29 -15.79 -2.16
C GLN A 38 -8.46 -14.43 -2.85
N ASP A 39 -9.53 -14.28 -3.64
CA ASP A 39 -9.88 -12.97 -4.21
C ASP A 39 -10.38 -12.04 -3.09
N ILE A 40 -9.79 -10.86 -2.97
CA ILE A 40 -10.23 -9.80 -2.06
C ILE A 40 -10.96 -8.76 -2.88
N VAL A 41 -12.20 -8.47 -2.52
CA VAL A 41 -13.08 -7.55 -3.26
C VAL A 41 -13.43 -6.31 -2.45
N ALA A 42 -13.62 -5.19 -3.14
CA ALA A 42 -13.99 -3.92 -2.52
C ALA A 42 -15.44 -3.97 -1.96
N PRO A 43 -15.66 -3.68 -0.66
CA PRO A 43 -16.99 -3.77 -0.04
C PRO A 43 -17.96 -2.67 -0.50
N ALA A 44 -17.41 -1.53 -0.96
CA ALA A 44 -18.14 -0.38 -1.46
C ALA A 44 -17.29 0.37 -2.49
N THR A 45 -17.93 1.18 -3.33
CA THR A 45 -17.22 2.09 -4.23
C THR A 45 -16.49 3.15 -3.41
N ILE A 46 -15.18 3.24 -3.59
CA ILE A 46 -14.32 4.19 -2.88
C ILE A 46 -13.36 4.85 -3.86
N THR A 47 -13.22 6.17 -3.73
CA THR A 47 -12.19 6.95 -4.41
C THR A 47 -11.31 7.58 -3.33
N TYR A 48 -10.00 7.38 -3.43
CA TYR A 48 -9.04 7.96 -2.51
C TYR A 48 -7.80 8.47 -3.24
N GLU A 49 -7.08 9.39 -2.59
CA GLU A 49 -5.79 9.89 -3.05
C GLU A 49 -4.70 8.90 -2.64
N SER A 50 -4.10 8.21 -3.63
CA SER A 50 -3.03 7.25 -3.37
C SER A 50 -1.71 7.98 -3.18
N LYS A 51 -1.11 7.86 -1.99
CA LYS A 51 0.19 8.45 -1.71
C LYS A 51 1.29 7.73 -2.46
N ILE A 52 1.19 6.40 -2.54
CA ILE A 52 2.18 5.56 -3.23
C ILE A 52 2.16 5.84 -4.74
N ALA A 53 0.98 5.85 -5.38
CA ALA A 53 0.89 6.14 -6.80
C ALA A 53 1.32 7.58 -7.13
N THR A 54 0.96 8.54 -6.26
CA THR A 54 1.40 9.94 -6.42
C THR A 54 2.91 10.07 -6.31
N GLU A 55 3.55 9.41 -5.35
CA GLU A 55 5.01 9.47 -5.18
C GLU A 55 5.73 8.77 -6.35
N ARG A 56 5.23 7.61 -6.81
CA ARG A 56 5.74 6.94 -8.02
C ARG A 56 5.65 7.86 -9.26
N ALA A 57 4.56 8.61 -9.40
CA ALA A 57 4.39 9.58 -10.48
C ALA A 57 5.34 10.79 -10.35
N ARG A 58 5.55 11.31 -9.14
CA ARG A 58 6.54 12.37 -8.85
C ARG A 58 7.96 11.95 -9.20
N ASP A 59 8.36 10.75 -8.79
CA ASP A 59 9.67 10.19 -9.11
C ASP A 59 9.85 10.00 -10.62
N GLN A 60 8.82 9.55 -11.32
CA GLN A 60 8.86 9.44 -12.78
C GLN A 60 9.00 10.81 -13.44
N ALA A 61 8.25 11.82 -13.00
CA ALA A 61 8.35 13.17 -13.51
C ALA A 61 9.77 13.75 -13.30
N ALA A 62 10.35 13.57 -12.11
CA ALA A 62 11.72 14.00 -11.82
C ALA A 62 12.75 13.33 -12.74
N ARG A 63 12.61 12.03 -13.03
CA ARG A 63 13.55 11.29 -13.90
C ARG A 63 13.49 11.71 -15.36
N LEU A 64 12.36 12.25 -15.82
CA LEU A 64 12.20 12.73 -17.19
C LEU A 64 12.81 14.12 -17.40
N VAL A 65 13.16 14.83 -16.33
CA VAL A 65 13.81 16.15 -16.40
C VAL A 65 15.25 15.97 -16.88
N GLN A 66 15.55 16.58 -18.04
CA GLN A 66 16.90 16.62 -18.58
C GLN A 66 17.82 17.48 -17.71
N ASP A 67 19.08 17.08 -17.65
CA ASP A 67 20.11 17.82 -16.92
C ASP A 67 20.28 19.24 -17.49
N VAL A 68 20.38 20.20 -16.60
CA VAL A 68 20.60 21.61 -16.93
C VAL A 68 22.10 21.85 -16.94
N TYR A 69 22.61 22.35 -18.06
CA TYR A 69 24.02 22.66 -18.19
C TYR A 69 24.29 24.12 -17.82
N GLY A 70 25.44 24.35 -17.19
CA GLY A 70 25.93 25.67 -16.85
C GLY A 70 26.40 26.48 -18.06
N ARG A 71 27.00 27.64 -17.80
CA ARG A 71 27.73 28.39 -18.82
C ARG A 71 29.10 27.73 -19.06
N PRO A 72 29.70 27.91 -20.24
CA PRO A 72 31.07 27.45 -20.50
C PRO A 72 32.04 28.02 -19.45
N ASP A 73 32.85 27.16 -18.84
CA ASP A 73 33.87 27.56 -17.89
C ASP A 73 35.05 28.19 -18.65
N PRO A 74 35.30 29.51 -18.47
CA PRO A 74 36.40 30.18 -19.15
C PRO A 74 37.77 29.71 -18.66
N ASN A 75 37.88 29.05 -17.50
CA ASN A 75 39.16 28.57 -16.99
C ASN A 75 39.68 27.39 -17.83
N VAL A 76 38.80 26.48 -18.27
CA VAL A 76 39.21 25.35 -19.13
C VAL A 76 39.85 25.87 -20.42
N ALA A 77 39.25 26.88 -21.06
CA ALA A 77 39.82 27.51 -22.25
C ALA A 77 41.14 28.25 -22.00
N ARG A 78 41.39 28.73 -20.78
CA ARG A 78 42.69 29.32 -20.39
C ARG A 78 43.72 28.24 -20.14
N GLU A 79 43.36 27.16 -19.46
CA GLU A 79 44.24 26.02 -19.21
C GLU A 79 44.71 25.38 -20.51
N GLN A 80 43.80 25.13 -21.45
CA GLN A 80 44.18 24.54 -22.75
C GLN A 80 45.09 25.44 -23.58
N ARG A 81 44.98 26.78 -23.45
CA ARG A 81 45.97 27.70 -24.02
C ARG A 81 47.33 27.62 -23.35
N VAL A 82 47.39 27.41 -22.04
CA VAL A 82 48.66 27.17 -21.35
C VAL A 82 49.29 25.85 -21.85
N VAL A 83 48.49 24.79 -22.01
CA VAL A 83 48.95 23.51 -22.57
C VAL A 83 49.42 23.68 -24.02
N ALA A 84 48.69 24.41 -24.85
CA ALA A 84 49.08 24.74 -26.23
C ALA A 84 50.46 25.40 -26.27
N ASN A 85 50.69 26.41 -25.42
CA ASN A 85 51.97 27.08 -25.31
C ASN A 85 53.10 26.14 -24.84
N GLN A 86 52.83 25.20 -23.93
CA GLN A 86 53.82 24.19 -23.52
C GLN A 86 54.18 23.25 -24.66
N VAL A 87 53.18 22.81 -25.42
CA VAL A 87 53.35 22.00 -26.64
C VAL A 87 54.22 22.76 -27.66
N PHE A 88 53.91 24.02 -27.93
CA PHE A 88 54.68 24.84 -28.86
C PHE A 88 56.11 25.08 -28.41
N ASN A 89 56.34 25.38 -27.13
CA ASN A 89 57.69 25.55 -26.59
C ASN A 89 58.54 24.28 -26.70
N TYR A 90 57.92 23.10 -26.51
CA TYR A 90 58.61 21.83 -26.70
C TYR A 90 58.95 21.60 -28.18
N LEU A 91 57.98 21.84 -29.08
CA LEU A 91 58.20 21.73 -30.53
C LEU A 91 59.29 22.69 -31.02
N ASP A 92 59.28 23.95 -30.55
CA ASP A 92 60.32 24.94 -30.84
C ASP A 92 61.71 24.43 -30.39
N ALA A 93 61.81 23.83 -29.20
CA ALA A 93 63.07 23.28 -28.69
C ALA A 93 63.60 22.14 -29.57
N VAL A 94 62.74 21.20 -29.97
CA VAL A 94 63.11 20.05 -30.81
C VAL A 94 63.54 20.48 -32.22
N ARG A 95 62.83 21.47 -32.80
CA ARG A 95 63.10 21.97 -34.15
C ARG A 95 64.50 22.60 -34.25
N VAL A 96 64.84 23.45 -33.28
CA VAL A 96 66.06 24.27 -33.30
C VAL A 96 67.26 23.53 -32.69
N ASP A 97 67.08 22.38 -32.05
CA ASP A 97 68.17 21.62 -31.45
C ASP A 97 69.19 21.14 -32.53
N PRO A 98 70.46 21.60 -32.46
CA PRO A 98 71.50 21.19 -33.40
C PRO A 98 72.11 19.81 -33.08
N TYR A 99 71.80 19.23 -31.92
CA TYR A 99 72.36 17.94 -31.47
C TYR A 99 71.48 16.74 -31.81
N LEU A 100 70.23 16.96 -32.22
CA LEU A 100 69.31 15.91 -32.65
C LEU A 100 69.40 15.65 -34.16
N THR A 101 69.45 14.39 -34.54
CA THR A 101 69.29 13.96 -35.94
C THR A 101 67.84 14.11 -36.40
N GLU A 102 67.60 14.17 -37.71
CA GLU A 102 66.23 14.27 -38.28
C GLU A 102 65.32 13.11 -37.83
N GLU A 103 65.88 11.91 -37.65
CA GLU A 103 65.13 10.73 -37.19
C GLU A 103 64.78 10.85 -35.69
N GLU A 104 65.70 11.33 -34.87
CA GLU A 104 65.45 11.58 -33.44
C GLU A 104 64.46 12.73 -33.23
N LYS A 105 64.53 13.81 -34.03
CA LYS A 105 63.54 14.90 -34.01
C LYS A 105 62.14 14.38 -34.30
N LEU A 106 62.00 13.50 -35.29
CA LEU A 106 60.73 12.89 -35.65
C LEU A 106 60.18 12.04 -34.49
N ASP A 107 61.01 11.22 -33.86
CA ASP A 107 60.62 10.41 -32.70
C ASP A 107 60.18 11.28 -31.51
N HIS A 108 60.87 12.39 -31.26
CA HIS A 108 60.51 13.35 -30.22
C HIS A 108 59.17 14.06 -30.46
N VAL A 109 58.84 14.38 -31.72
CA VAL A 109 57.55 14.99 -32.10
C VAL A 109 56.41 13.97 -32.03
N LEU A 110 56.65 12.72 -32.44
CA LEU A 110 55.67 11.65 -32.37
C LEU A 110 55.35 11.18 -30.94
N ALA A 111 56.31 11.34 -30.02
CA ALA A 111 56.16 11.01 -28.60
C ALA A 111 55.48 12.13 -27.78
N LEU A 112 55.00 13.19 -28.42
CA LEU A 112 54.38 14.34 -27.76
C LEU A 112 53.10 13.95 -27.02
N THR A 113 52.88 14.56 -25.86
CA THR A 113 51.62 14.45 -25.11
C THR A 113 51.19 15.84 -24.64
N PRO A 114 49.89 16.18 -24.68
CA PRO A 114 48.75 15.32 -24.99
C PRO A 114 48.40 15.18 -26.49
N VAL A 115 49.13 15.84 -27.39
CA VAL A 115 48.81 15.89 -28.83
C VAL A 115 49.39 14.68 -29.58
N SER A 116 48.54 13.98 -30.34
CA SER A 116 48.89 12.80 -31.12
C SER A 116 49.05 13.16 -32.59
N LEU A 117 50.30 13.24 -33.04
CA LEU A 117 50.63 13.61 -34.41
C LEU A 117 50.93 12.37 -35.27
N THR A 118 50.52 12.42 -36.54
CA THR A 118 50.94 11.43 -37.54
C THR A 118 52.35 11.72 -38.04
N ARG A 119 52.98 10.72 -38.67
CA ARG A 119 54.32 10.87 -39.25
C ARG A 119 54.38 11.96 -40.33
N GLU A 120 53.32 12.10 -41.12
CA GLU A 120 53.22 13.11 -42.17
C GLU A 120 53.18 14.52 -41.56
N GLU A 121 52.32 14.72 -40.55
CA GLU A 121 52.21 16.00 -39.83
C GLU A 121 53.51 16.36 -39.09
N ALA A 122 54.19 15.39 -38.49
CA ALA A 122 55.47 15.64 -37.82
C ALA A 122 56.57 16.11 -38.79
N ILE A 123 56.63 15.54 -40.00
CA ILE A 123 57.54 15.99 -41.06
C ILE A 123 57.16 17.39 -41.55
N GLU A 124 55.85 17.65 -41.71
CA GLU A 124 55.31 18.94 -42.13
C GLU A 124 55.65 20.03 -41.11
N ILE A 125 55.50 19.75 -39.82
CA ILE A 125 55.97 20.59 -38.72
C ILE A 125 57.48 20.83 -38.88
N LEU A 126 58.34 19.82 -38.88
CA LEU A 126 59.80 20.02 -38.90
C LEU A 126 60.30 20.85 -40.10
N ASN A 127 59.63 20.79 -41.26
CA ASN A 127 60.01 21.51 -42.47
C ASN A 127 59.37 22.89 -42.66
N LEU A 128 58.41 23.27 -41.81
CA LEU A 128 57.77 24.60 -41.87
C LEU A 128 58.80 25.73 -41.66
N GLY A 129 58.71 26.80 -42.44
CA GLY A 129 59.54 28.00 -42.22
C GLY A 129 59.20 28.69 -40.90
N GLU A 130 60.13 29.46 -40.32
CA GLU A 130 59.90 30.12 -39.02
C GLU A 130 58.70 31.08 -39.03
N ASP A 131 58.50 31.83 -40.11
CA ASP A 131 57.37 32.77 -40.24
C ASP A 131 56.02 32.02 -40.28
N LEU A 132 55.92 31.00 -41.12
CA LEU A 132 54.70 30.17 -41.24
C LEU A 132 54.42 29.38 -39.96
N TRP A 133 55.46 28.94 -39.26
CA TRP A 133 55.31 28.28 -37.97
C TRP A 133 54.80 29.24 -36.89
N ALA A 134 55.26 30.50 -36.88
CA ALA A 134 54.72 31.52 -35.99
C ALA A 134 53.23 31.81 -36.26
N ASP A 135 52.86 31.91 -37.54
CA ASP A 135 51.46 32.09 -37.97
C ASP A 135 50.58 30.90 -37.56
N ALA A 136 51.06 29.66 -37.73
CA ALA A 136 50.35 28.45 -37.31
C ALA A 136 50.10 28.42 -35.79
N LYS A 137 51.07 28.83 -34.96
CA LYS A 137 50.89 28.93 -33.51
C LYS A 137 49.78 29.91 -33.13
N GLN A 138 49.76 31.08 -33.77
CA GLN A 138 48.74 32.10 -33.54
C GLN A 138 47.35 31.64 -34.01
N GLU A 139 47.28 30.91 -35.13
CA GLU A 139 46.03 30.37 -35.64
C GLU A 139 45.45 29.28 -34.73
N VAL A 140 46.26 28.38 -34.19
CA VAL A 140 45.80 27.39 -33.18
C VAL A 140 45.20 28.09 -31.96
N ASP A 141 45.86 29.13 -31.43
CA ASP A 141 45.33 29.90 -30.30
C ASP A 141 43.99 30.58 -30.62
N SER A 142 43.85 31.09 -31.85
CA SER A 142 42.61 31.69 -32.36
C SER A 142 41.47 30.67 -32.46
N VAL A 143 41.76 29.51 -33.04
CA VAL A 143 40.81 28.39 -33.19
C VAL A 143 40.37 27.88 -31.81
N LEU A 144 41.32 27.67 -30.88
CA LEU A 144 41.01 27.25 -29.51
C LEU A 144 40.12 28.27 -28.80
N ASP A 145 40.43 29.58 -28.92
CA ASP A 145 39.60 30.64 -28.32
C ASP A 145 38.19 30.66 -28.94
N GLN A 146 38.07 30.59 -30.26
CA GLN A 146 36.79 30.63 -30.96
C GLN A 146 35.91 29.43 -30.62
N VAL A 147 36.48 28.23 -30.63
CA VAL A 147 35.74 26.99 -30.37
C VAL A 147 35.38 26.88 -28.90
N MET A 148 36.32 27.09 -27.99
CA MET A 148 36.11 26.95 -26.54
C MET A 148 35.36 28.11 -25.88
N ARG A 149 35.01 29.18 -26.62
CA ARG A 149 34.02 30.18 -26.17
C ARG A 149 32.59 29.65 -26.22
N ASN A 150 32.34 28.64 -27.05
CA ASN A 150 31.04 28.00 -27.16
C ASN A 150 30.92 26.84 -26.15
N PRO A 151 29.70 26.46 -25.76
CA PRO A 151 29.50 25.32 -24.88
C PRO A 151 29.87 24.00 -25.55
N ILE A 152 30.79 23.27 -24.92
CA ILE A 152 31.27 21.95 -25.32
C ILE A 152 30.98 20.99 -24.18
N LYS A 153 30.01 20.09 -24.41
CA LYS A 153 29.70 18.98 -23.52
C LYS A 153 30.55 17.77 -23.91
N GLU A 154 30.75 16.86 -22.97
CA GLU A 154 31.42 15.58 -23.21
C GLU A 154 30.79 14.82 -24.41
N THR A 155 29.46 14.77 -24.47
CA THR A 155 28.72 14.08 -25.53
C THR A 155 28.89 14.72 -26.91
N ASP A 156 29.18 16.02 -26.95
CA ASP A 156 29.27 16.79 -28.19
C ASP A 156 30.73 16.90 -28.70
N LEU A 157 31.70 16.49 -27.87
CA LEU A 157 33.14 16.64 -28.12
C LEU A 157 33.59 16.06 -29.48
N PRO A 158 33.21 14.82 -29.87
CA PRO A 158 33.59 14.27 -31.17
C PRO A 158 33.06 15.10 -32.35
N GLY A 159 31.84 15.63 -32.22
CA GLY A 159 31.23 16.48 -33.24
C GLY A 159 31.82 17.88 -33.32
N VAL A 160 32.33 18.41 -32.20
CA VAL A 160 33.10 19.66 -32.19
C VAL A 160 34.45 19.45 -32.88
N ARG A 161 35.16 18.38 -32.55
CA ARG A 161 36.44 18.01 -33.15
C ARG A 161 36.34 17.82 -34.67
N PHE A 162 35.34 17.09 -35.14
CA PHE A 162 35.12 16.89 -36.58
C PHE A 162 34.89 18.20 -37.37
N ARG A 163 34.34 19.24 -36.73
CA ARG A 163 34.04 20.53 -37.37
C ARG A 163 35.16 21.55 -37.21
N LEU A 164 36.31 21.18 -36.65
CA LEU A 164 37.41 22.11 -36.39
C LEU A 164 37.92 22.82 -37.64
N GLY A 165 38.02 22.10 -38.76
CA GLY A 165 38.46 22.67 -40.03
C GLY A 165 37.58 23.81 -40.57
N LEU A 166 36.34 23.96 -40.07
CA LEU A 166 35.48 25.10 -40.41
C LEU A 166 35.88 26.40 -39.70
N ASN A 167 36.73 26.31 -38.67
CA ASN A 167 37.19 27.46 -37.89
C ASN A 167 38.61 27.91 -38.25
N VAL A 168 39.31 27.17 -39.12
CA VAL A 168 40.62 27.57 -39.65
C VAL A 168 40.43 28.60 -40.75
N SER A 169 41.26 29.64 -40.77
CA SER A 169 41.24 30.66 -41.82
C SER A 169 41.44 30.07 -43.22
N LEU A 170 40.66 30.56 -44.19
CA LEU A 170 40.76 30.14 -45.60
C LEU A 170 42.04 30.63 -46.29
N ASP A 171 42.75 31.57 -45.68
CA ASP A 171 44.02 32.09 -46.18
C ASP A 171 45.21 31.16 -45.85
N VAL A 172 44.99 30.15 -45.00
CA VAL A 172 46.00 29.16 -44.61
C VAL A 172 46.06 28.02 -45.63
N PRO A 173 47.24 27.69 -46.19
CA PRO A 173 47.44 26.53 -47.05
C PRO A 173 46.97 25.21 -46.43
N ASP A 174 46.49 24.27 -47.25
CA ASP A 174 45.95 22.97 -46.81
C ASP A 174 46.93 22.16 -45.93
N ALA A 175 48.22 22.35 -46.17
CA ALA A 175 49.33 21.76 -45.42
C ALA A 175 49.35 22.22 -43.95
N GLU A 176 49.38 23.53 -43.77
CA GLU A 176 49.39 24.18 -42.47
C GLU A 176 48.06 23.97 -41.73
N ALA A 177 46.94 23.98 -42.46
CA ALA A 177 45.62 23.72 -41.90
C ALA A 177 45.52 22.33 -41.24
N ARG A 178 46.12 21.28 -41.83
CA ARG A 178 46.14 19.93 -41.23
C ARG A 178 46.86 19.91 -39.90
N VAL A 179 48.05 20.52 -39.84
CA VAL A 179 48.85 20.63 -38.62
C VAL A 179 48.08 21.40 -37.53
N ILE A 180 47.47 22.53 -37.89
CA ILE A 180 46.67 23.35 -36.97
C ILE A 180 45.48 22.56 -36.42
N ILE A 181 44.74 21.83 -37.28
CA ILE A 181 43.59 21.02 -36.86
C ILE A 181 44.05 19.90 -35.92
N SER A 182 45.10 19.16 -36.27
CA SER A 182 45.61 18.03 -35.49
C SER A 182 46.03 18.48 -34.08
N ILE A 183 46.76 19.59 -33.97
CA ILE A 183 47.15 20.17 -32.68
C ILE A 183 45.95 20.67 -31.90
N ALA A 184 45.03 21.42 -32.55
CA ALA A 184 43.86 21.97 -31.88
C ALA A 184 42.85 20.90 -31.42
N GLU A 185 42.72 19.80 -32.17
CA GLU A 185 41.78 18.71 -31.91
C GLU A 185 42.01 18.06 -30.54
N ASP A 186 43.26 17.76 -30.22
CA ASP A 186 43.62 17.11 -28.95
C ASP A 186 43.63 18.06 -27.76
N LEU A 187 43.74 19.36 -28.02
CA LEU A 187 43.70 20.41 -26.99
C LEU A 187 42.27 20.85 -26.66
N ILE A 188 41.26 20.49 -27.45
CA ILE A 188 39.87 20.79 -27.13
C ILE A 188 39.35 19.83 -26.07
N GLN A 189 38.89 20.43 -24.97
CA GLN A 189 38.31 19.76 -23.82
C GLN A 189 36.88 20.27 -23.55
N PRO A 190 36.03 19.43 -22.93
CA PRO A 190 34.71 19.86 -22.46
C PRO A 190 34.85 21.01 -21.47
N ASN A 191 34.06 22.07 -21.70
CA ASN A 191 34.05 23.27 -20.86
C ASN A 191 32.69 23.50 -20.21
N THR A 192 31.69 22.66 -20.50
CA THR A 192 30.31 22.87 -20.05
C THR A 192 29.85 21.68 -19.23
N PHE A 193 29.65 21.92 -17.94
CA PHE A 193 29.30 20.90 -16.96
C PHE A 193 27.83 21.04 -16.51
N VAL A 194 27.29 19.96 -15.93
CA VAL A 194 25.95 19.95 -15.37
C VAL A 194 25.90 20.89 -14.17
N ASP A 195 24.89 21.76 -14.14
CA ASP A 195 24.53 22.57 -12.99
C ASP A 195 23.58 21.74 -12.13
N GLU A 196 24.15 21.01 -11.16
CA GLU A 196 23.39 20.12 -10.28
C GLU A 196 22.31 20.88 -9.50
N ALA A 197 22.59 22.12 -9.08
CA ALA A 197 21.65 22.92 -8.32
C ALA A 197 20.40 23.24 -9.16
N ARG A 198 20.59 23.76 -10.38
CA ARG A 198 19.47 24.04 -11.30
C ARG A 198 18.77 22.78 -11.78
N THR A 199 19.52 21.70 -11.97
CA THR A 199 18.94 20.41 -12.37
C THR A 199 18.04 19.88 -11.27
N ASN A 200 18.48 19.93 -10.02
CA ASN A 200 17.68 19.51 -8.87
C ASN A 200 16.48 20.43 -8.63
N GLU A 201 16.65 21.75 -8.80
CA GLU A 201 15.55 22.71 -8.75
C GLU A 201 14.45 22.36 -9.77
N ARG A 202 14.82 22.12 -11.04
CA ARG A 202 13.84 21.70 -12.06
C ARG A 202 13.23 20.33 -11.79
N ARG A 203 13.98 19.40 -11.19
CA ARG A 203 13.46 18.09 -10.79
C ARG A 203 12.41 18.24 -9.68
N GLU A 204 12.63 19.14 -8.72
CA GLU A 204 11.65 19.41 -7.67
C GLU A 204 10.42 20.13 -8.20
N GLU A 205 10.57 21.15 -9.05
CA GLU A 205 9.45 21.81 -9.73
C GLU A 205 8.58 20.79 -10.52
N ALA A 206 9.23 19.82 -11.17
CA ALA A 206 8.54 18.74 -11.87
C ALA A 206 7.78 17.81 -10.91
N ARG A 207 8.33 17.51 -9.72
CA ARG A 207 7.65 16.74 -8.67
C ARG A 207 6.43 17.50 -8.14
N GLU A 208 6.58 18.78 -7.84
CA GLU A 208 5.51 19.62 -7.30
C GLU A 208 4.37 19.84 -8.31
N SER A 209 4.69 19.83 -9.61
CA SER A 209 3.70 19.95 -10.69
C SER A 209 2.82 18.70 -10.88
N VAL A 210 3.19 17.57 -10.27
CA VAL A 210 2.38 16.34 -10.34
C VAL A 210 1.16 16.46 -9.43
N GLN A 211 -0.03 16.41 -10.05
CA GLN A 211 -1.29 16.36 -9.32
C GLN A 211 -1.45 15.01 -8.58
N PRO A 212 -2.13 15.00 -7.42
CA PRO A 212 -2.39 13.76 -6.72
C PRO A 212 -3.16 12.74 -7.56
N VAL A 213 -2.73 11.49 -7.49
CA VAL A 213 -3.31 10.38 -8.25
C VAL A 213 -4.49 9.82 -7.46
N LEU A 214 -5.69 9.97 -8.02
CA LEU A 214 -6.91 9.39 -7.48
C LEU A 214 -7.07 7.96 -7.99
N VAL A 215 -7.21 7.01 -7.06
CA VAL A 215 -7.53 5.61 -7.34
C VAL A 215 -8.99 5.37 -6.97
N THR A 216 -9.75 4.78 -7.88
CA THR A 216 -11.16 4.44 -7.66
C THR A 216 -11.33 2.94 -7.79
N PHE A 217 -11.98 2.33 -6.80
CA PHE A 217 -12.43 0.95 -6.83
C PHE A 217 -13.96 0.95 -6.77
N GLU A 218 -14.59 0.18 -7.64
CA GLU A 218 -16.05 -0.02 -7.63
C GLU A 218 -16.46 -1.13 -6.66
N LYS A 219 -17.70 -1.09 -6.18
CA LYS A 219 -18.24 -2.15 -5.31
C LYS A 219 -18.13 -3.52 -6.01
N ASN A 220 -17.60 -4.51 -5.29
CA ASN A 220 -17.31 -5.87 -5.76
C ASN A 220 -16.19 -5.98 -6.80
N GLU A 221 -15.44 -4.92 -7.06
CA GLU A 221 -14.22 -5.01 -7.86
C GLU A 221 -13.15 -5.79 -7.10
N ILE A 222 -12.38 -6.62 -7.81
CA ILE A 222 -11.29 -7.39 -7.21
C ILE A 222 -10.09 -6.46 -6.98
N VAL A 223 -9.72 -6.27 -5.72
CA VAL A 223 -8.56 -5.48 -5.30
C VAL A 223 -7.29 -6.32 -5.42
N VAL A 224 -7.32 -7.56 -4.92
CA VAL A 224 -6.20 -8.51 -5.01
C VAL A 224 -6.74 -9.86 -5.47
N ARG A 225 -6.17 -10.45 -6.52
CA ARG A 225 -6.62 -11.76 -7.00
C ARG A 225 -6.02 -12.88 -6.16
N ASN A 226 -6.72 -14.00 -6.15
CA ASN A 226 -6.25 -15.26 -5.61
C ASN A 226 -4.93 -15.66 -6.29
N ASN A 227 -3.96 -16.06 -5.47
CA ASN A 227 -2.63 -16.51 -5.87
C ASN A 227 -1.79 -15.43 -6.58
N GLU A 228 -2.15 -14.16 -6.40
CA GLU A 228 -1.36 -13.00 -6.82
C GLU A 228 -0.48 -12.51 -5.65
N ARG A 229 0.69 -11.96 -5.99
CA ARG A 229 1.59 -11.35 -5.00
C ARG A 229 1.06 -9.96 -4.63
N VAL A 230 0.92 -9.70 -3.34
CA VAL A 230 0.47 -8.41 -2.82
C VAL A 230 1.56 -7.34 -3.00
N ASP A 231 1.25 -6.25 -3.70
CA ASP A 231 2.11 -5.06 -3.83
C ASP A 231 1.78 -4.01 -2.74
N GLU A 232 2.62 -2.99 -2.62
CA GLU A 232 2.43 -1.87 -1.70
C GLU A 232 1.13 -1.09 -1.99
N LEU A 233 0.74 -0.96 -3.27
CA LEU A 233 -0.51 -0.33 -3.69
C LEU A 233 -1.73 -1.12 -3.19
N ASP A 234 -1.64 -2.44 -3.20
CA ASP A 234 -2.70 -3.31 -2.72
C ASP A 234 -2.90 -3.14 -1.21
N ILE A 235 -1.81 -3.10 -0.44
CA ILE A 235 -1.87 -2.85 1.01
C ILE A 235 -2.47 -1.48 1.31
N GLU A 236 -2.08 -0.42 0.58
CA GLU A 236 -2.68 0.91 0.74
C GLU A 236 -4.19 0.88 0.48
N ALA A 237 -4.62 0.23 -0.62
CA ALA A 237 -6.03 0.06 -0.93
C ALA A 237 -6.77 -0.70 0.17
N LEU A 238 -6.23 -1.81 0.65
CA LEU A 238 -6.81 -2.62 1.72
C LEU A 238 -6.89 -1.85 3.06
N GLN A 239 -5.90 -1.01 3.37
CA GLN A 239 -5.92 -0.17 4.58
C GLN A 239 -7.01 0.89 4.51
N VAL A 240 -7.13 1.59 3.38
CA VAL A 240 -8.15 2.62 3.15
C VAL A 240 -9.56 2.02 3.20
N MET A 241 -9.73 0.79 2.68
CA MET A 241 -10.98 0.04 2.76
C MET A 241 -11.25 -0.59 4.15
N GLY A 242 -10.30 -0.49 5.08
CA GLY A 242 -10.40 -1.10 6.40
C GLY A 242 -10.32 -2.63 6.40
N LEU A 243 -9.89 -3.24 5.29
CA LEU A 243 -9.69 -4.68 5.14
C LEU A 243 -8.33 -5.16 5.67
N HIS A 244 -7.37 -4.24 5.77
CA HIS A 244 -6.06 -4.49 6.36
C HIS A 244 -5.94 -3.76 7.70
N GLN A 245 -6.64 -4.27 8.72
CA GLN A 245 -6.56 -3.77 10.08
C GLN A 245 -5.92 -4.82 10.98
N ARG A 246 -4.72 -4.51 11.47
CA ARG A 246 -4.19 -5.15 12.68
C ARG A 246 -4.96 -4.56 13.86
N ALA A 247 -6.21 -5.01 14.06
CA ALA A 247 -6.98 -4.63 15.23
C ALA A 247 -6.11 -4.91 16.45
N THR A 248 -5.84 -3.89 17.27
CA THR A 248 -5.12 -4.11 18.52
C THR A 248 -6.02 -4.98 19.40
N PRO A 249 -5.71 -6.28 19.57
CA PRO A 249 -6.67 -7.24 20.13
C PRO A 249 -7.08 -6.85 21.55
N TRP A 250 -6.26 -6.07 22.27
CA TRP A 250 -6.57 -5.69 23.65
C TRP A 250 -7.80 -4.78 23.76
N HIS A 251 -8.09 -3.90 22.77
CA HIS A 251 -9.22 -2.98 22.87
C HIS A 251 -10.55 -3.72 22.72
N ASP A 252 -10.65 -4.62 21.75
CA ASP A 252 -11.84 -5.45 21.51
C ASP A 252 -12.11 -6.39 22.69
N PHE A 253 -11.06 -7.03 23.21
CA PHE A 253 -11.14 -7.79 24.47
C PHE A 253 -11.64 -6.94 25.64
N ALA A 254 -11.15 -5.70 25.78
CA ALA A 254 -11.56 -4.82 26.87
C ALA A 254 -13.02 -4.36 26.71
N SER A 255 -13.46 -3.99 25.51
CA SER A 255 -14.84 -3.57 25.26
C SER A 255 -15.83 -4.70 25.46
N THR A 256 -15.52 -5.90 24.98
CA THR A 256 -16.37 -7.10 25.16
C THR A 256 -16.44 -7.52 26.62
N PHE A 257 -15.32 -7.47 27.33
CA PHE A 257 -15.29 -7.73 28.77
C PHE A 257 -16.18 -6.73 29.54
N LEU A 258 -16.05 -5.43 29.26
CA LEU A 258 -16.85 -4.39 29.92
C LEU A 258 -18.36 -4.51 29.58
N TRP A 259 -18.69 -4.85 28.34
CA TRP A 259 -20.06 -5.09 27.91
C TRP A 259 -20.69 -6.27 28.66
N LEU A 260 -20.00 -7.42 28.68
CA LEU A 260 -20.44 -8.60 29.41
C LEU A 260 -20.51 -8.35 30.92
N LEU A 261 -19.57 -7.59 31.48
CA LEU A 261 -19.61 -7.18 32.89
C LEU A 261 -20.88 -6.41 33.22
N LEU A 262 -21.27 -5.46 32.35
CA LEU A 262 -22.51 -4.69 32.51
C LEU A 262 -23.75 -5.59 32.48
N LEU A 263 -23.85 -6.49 31.49
CA LEU A 263 -25.00 -7.40 31.34
C LEU A 263 -25.10 -8.39 32.50
N VAL A 264 -23.97 -8.97 32.91
CA VAL A 264 -23.90 -9.91 34.04
C VAL A 264 -24.18 -9.22 35.37
N ALA A 265 -23.72 -7.98 35.55
CA ALA A 265 -24.07 -7.18 36.72
C ALA A 265 -25.58 -6.90 36.75
N ALA A 266 -26.18 -6.48 35.63
CA ALA A 266 -27.62 -6.25 35.53
C ALA A 266 -28.44 -7.51 35.84
N LEU A 267 -28.05 -8.66 35.27
CA LEU A 267 -28.67 -9.95 35.55
C LEU A 267 -28.47 -10.36 37.02
N GLY A 268 -27.29 -10.14 37.58
CA GLY A 268 -26.97 -10.40 38.98
C GLY A 268 -27.84 -9.58 39.95
N PHE A 269 -28.03 -8.28 39.66
CA PHE A 269 -28.94 -7.42 40.43
C PHE A 269 -30.40 -7.88 40.32
N TYR A 270 -30.84 -8.26 39.12
CA TYR A 270 -32.17 -8.83 38.91
C TYR A 270 -32.39 -10.10 39.74
N LEU A 271 -31.46 -11.07 39.65
CA LEU A 271 -31.54 -12.32 40.40
C LEU A 271 -31.48 -12.08 41.91
N ALA A 272 -30.61 -11.18 42.37
CA ALA A 272 -30.49 -10.86 43.80
C ALA A 272 -31.78 -10.27 44.38
N LYS A 273 -32.55 -9.53 43.57
CA LYS A 273 -33.79 -8.88 43.99
C LYS A 273 -35.03 -9.76 43.84
N TYR A 274 -35.14 -10.51 42.75
CA TYR A 274 -36.38 -11.20 42.37
C TYR A 274 -36.30 -12.74 42.43
N HIS A 275 -35.10 -13.33 42.32
CA HIS A 275 -34.91 -14.79 42.29
C HIS A 275 -33.66 -15.20 43.08
N PHE A 276 -33.59 -14.77 44.33
CA PHE A 276 -32.44 -15.06 45.19
C PHE A 276 -32.26 -16.58 45.43
N ASP A 277 -33.32 -17.36 45.29
CA ASP A 277 -33.31 -18.82 45.33
C ASP A 277 -32.43 -19.43 44.24
N ILE A 278 -32.37 -18.84 43.05
CA ILE A 278 -31.52 -19.29 41.94
C ILE A 278 -30.04 -19.02 42.26
N LEU A 279 -29.72 -17.93 42.96
CA LEU A 279 -28.34 -17.62 43.36
C LEU A 279 -27.83 -18.53 44.48
N GLN A 280 -28.72 -19.09 45.29
CA GLN A 280 -28.36 -20.02 46.37
C GLN A 280 -28.24 -21.48 45.89
N ASP A 281 -29.02 -21.86 44.88
CA ASP A 281 -29.02 -23.20 44.31
C ASP A 281 -27.92 -23.36 43.25
N ASN A 282 -26.85 -24.07 43.62
CA ASN A 282 -25.71 -24.33 42.74
C ASN A 282 -26.12 -25.00 41.42
N GLN A 283 -27.12 -25.89 41.44
CA GLN A 283 -27.54 -26.62 40.25
C GLN A 283 -28.28 -25.67 39.30
N ARG A 284 -29.19 -24.84 39.82
CA ARG A 284 -29.92 -23.86 39.00
C ARG A 284 -28.99 -22.79 38.43
N LEU A 285 -28.06 -22.29 39.24
CA LEU A 285 -27.03 -21.34 38.77
C LEU A 285 -26.14 -21.97 37.70
N ALA A 286 -25.73 -23.23 37.88
CA ALA A 286 -24.93 -23.95 36.88
C ALA A 286 -25.70 -24.16 35.56
N ILE A 287 -26.99 -24.51 35.62
CA ILE A 287 -27.85 -24.63 34.43
C ILE A 287 -27.89 -23.30 33.68
N LEU A 288 -28.13 -22.18 34.38
CA LEU A 288 -28.16 -20.86 33.76
C LEU A 288 -26.85 -20.55 33.04
N VAL A 289 -25.71 -20.70 33.73
CA VAL A 289 -24.38 -20.41 33.17
C VAL A 289 -24.05 -21.31 31.98
N ILE A 290 -24.24 -22.63 32.12
CA ILE A 290 -23.88 -23.60 31.08
C ILE A 290 -24.75 -23.41 29.84
N VAL A 291 -26.07 -23.26 30.01
CA VAL A 291 -26.98 -23.03 28.88
C VAL A 291 -26.63 -21.72 28.18
N SER A 292 -26.40 -20.63 28.91
CA SER A 292 -25.97 -19.36 28.31
C SER A 292 -24.64 -19.49 27.57
N LEU A 293 -23.64 -20.20 28.12
CA LEU A 293 -22.35 -20.42 27.44
C LEU A 293 -22.48 -21.20 26.14
N ILE A 294 -23.34 -22.24 26.12
CA ILE A 294 -23.61 -23.02 24.90
C ILE A 294 -24.16 -22.10 23.80
N PHE A 295 -25.11 -21.23 24.13
CA PHE A 295 -25.66 -20.31 23.15
C PHE A 295 -24.66 -19.20 22.75
N VAL A 296 -23.76 -18.75 23.63
CA VAL A 296 -22.70 -17.78 23.26
C VAL A 296 -21.75 -18.43 22.24
N ALA A 297 -21.34 -19.68 22.49
CA ALA A 297 -20.56 -20.45 21.54
C ALA A 297 -21.29 -20.64 20.20
N ALA A 298 -22.61 -20.85 20.24
CA ALA A 298 -23.42 -20.99 19.05
C ALA A 298 -23.52 -19.68 18.23
N ILE A 299 -23.68 -18.53 18.90
CA ILE A 299 -23.63 -17.20 18.24
C ILE A 299 -22.29 -17.03 17.51
N ARG A 300 -21.17 -17.29 18.19
CA ARG A 300 -19.84 -17.17 17.58
C ARG A 300 -19.65 -18.12 16.39
N ALA A 301 -20.10 -19.37 16.50
CA ALA A 301 -19.96 -20.35 15.43
C ALA A 301 -20.70 -19.93 14.13
N MET A 302 -21.73 -19.11 14.26
CA MET A 302 -22.66 -18.69 13.20
C MET A 302 -22.46 -17.24 12.73
N ALA A 303 -21.46 -16.52 13.25
CA ALA A 303 -21.19 -15.12 12.92
C ALA A 303 -20.88 -14.91 11.40
N PRO A 304 -21.10 -13.68 10.87
CA PRO A 304 -21.06 -13.40 9.43
C PRO A 304 -19.71 -13.77 8.79
N GLY A 305 -19.75 -14.45 7.63
CA GLY A 305 -18.59 -15.01 6.93
C GLY A 305 -18.77 -16.48 6.54
N LYS A 306 -19.73 -17.18 7.18
CA LYS A 306 -20.14 -18.54 6.83
C LYS A 306 -21.58 -18.51 6.28
N THR A 307 -21.70 -18.74 4.98
CA THR A 307 -22.91 -18.65 4.17
C THR A 307 -24.14 -19.34 4.79
N VAL A 308 -25.28 -18.63 4.79
CA VAL A 308 -26.66 -19.11 5.06
C VAL A 308 -26.96 -19.59 6.50
N LEU A 309 -25.96 -19.85 7.33
CA LEU A 309 -26.13 -20.47 8.65
C LEU A 309 -26.51 -19.51 9.79
N ALA A 310 -26.31 -18.19 9.63
CA ALA A 310 -26.56 -17.19 10.68
C ALA A 310 -28.00 -17.24 11.25
N TYR A 311 -28.98 -17.59 10.42
CA TYR A 311 -30.39 -17.68 10.84
C TYR A 311 -30.78 -19.09 11.34
N ALA A 312 -29.94 -20.11 11.19
CA ALA A 312 -30.29 -21.49 11.50
C ALA A 312 -30.29 -21.82 13.01
N LEU A 313 -29.80 -20.91 13.86
CA LEU A 313 -29.75 -21.13 15.30
C LEU A 313 -31.15 -20.94 15.90
N PRO A 314 -31.74 -21.96 16.56
CA PRO A 314 -33.00 -21.79 17.26
C PRO A 314 -32.76 -21.02 18.57
N MET A 315 -32.48 -19.72 18.49
CA MET A 315 -32.44 -18.80 19.63
C MET A 315 -33.69 -18.90 20.54
N PRO A 316 -34.89 -19.16 20.00
CA PRO A 316 -36.06 -19.58 20.78
C PRO A 316 -35.82 -20.71 21.79
N ALA A 317 -34.93 -21.66 21.48
CA ALA A 317 -34.63 -22.80 22.35
C ALA A 317 -33.97 -22.37 23.67
N LEU A 318 -33.17 -21.30 23.69
CA LEU A 318 -32.63 -20.73 24.94
C LEU A 318 -33.77 -20.36 25.89
N THR A 319 -34.75 -19.64 25.34
CA THR A 319 -35.95 -19.20 26.07
C THR A 319 -36.73 -20.40 26.60
N ILE A 320 -36.96 -21.41 25.77
CA ILE A 320 -37.70 -22.62 26.15
C ILE A 320 -36.98 -23.39 27.27
N ILE A 321 -35.66 -23.59 27.14
CA ILE A 321 -34.86 -24.32 28.12
C ILE A 321 -34.88 -23.60 29.47
N ILE A 322 -34.64 -22.29 29.50
CA ILE A 322 -34.63 -21.52 30.75
C ILE A 322 -36.03 -21.45 31.36
N ALA A 323 -37.08 -21.24 30.55
CA ALA A 323 -38.46 -21.18 31.04
C ALA A 323 -38.95 -22.52 31.61
N GLY A 324 -38.53 -23.63 30.99
CA GLY A 324 -38.89 -24.97 31.40
C GLY A 324 -38.14 -25.44 32.66
N THR A 325 -36.86 -25.12 32.78
CA THR A 325 -35.99 -25.62 33.86
C THR A 325 -35.93 -24.70 35.08
N LEU A 326 -35.90 -23.39 34.86
CA LEU A 326 -35.70 -22.38 35.91
C LEU A 326 -36.98 -21.59 36.16
N ASP A 327 -37.22 -20.56 35.35
CA ASP A 327 -38.35 -19.65 35.49
C ASP A 327 -38.66 -18.93 34.16
N PRO A 328 -39.94 -18.79 33.76
CA PRO A 328 -40.32 -18.09 32.53
C PRO A 328 -39.93 -16.60 32.47
N GLN A 329 -39.97 -15.88 33.60
CA GLN A 329 -39.59 -14.46 33.63
C GLN A 329 -38.08 -14.30 33.46
N LEU A 330 -37.30 -15.19 34.11
CA LEU A 330 -35.85 -15.25 33.90
C LEU A 330 -35.50 -15.58 32.44
N ALA A 331 -36.28 -16.44 31.78
CA ALA A 331 -36.06 -16.79 30.38
C ALA A 331 -36.12 -15.58 29.45
N ILE A 332 -37.13 -14.72 29.62
CA ILE A 332 -37.28 -13.49 28.83
C ILE A 332 -36.06 -12.58 29.02
N ILE A 333 -35.60 -12.41 30.26
CA ILE A 333 -34.45 -11.55 30.57
C ILE A 333 -33.16 -12.15 30.03
N ALA A 334 -32.94 -13.46 30.19
CA ALA A 334 -31.77 -14.15 29.64
C ALA A 334 -31.72 -14.02 28.11
N THR A 335 -32.86 -14.17 27.44
CA THR A 335 -32.96 -13.97 25.99
C THR A 335 -32.72 -12.52 25.58
N LEU A 336 -33.21 -11.55 26.35
CA LEU A 336 -32.89 -10.13 26.11
C LEU A 336 -31.37 -9.89 26.19
N MET A 337 -30.72 -10.38 27.25
CA MET A 337 -29.25 -10.28 27.37
C MET A 337 -28.54 -10.97 26.21
N MET A 338 -29.07 -12.10 25.74
CA MET A 338 -28.52 -12.83 24.62
C MET A 338 -28.60 -12.06 23.30
N GLY A 339 -29.74 -11.43 23.02
CA GLY A 339 -29.88 -10.60 21.82
C GLY A 339 -29.01 -9.34 21.87
N LEU A 340 -28.77 -8.79 23.07
CA LEU A 340 -27.80 -7.71 23.28
C LEU A 340 -26.35 -8.16 23.03
N ILE A 341 -26.00 -9.40 23.41
CA ILE A 341 -24.69 -10.00 23.06
C ILE A 341 -24.59 -10.21 21.55
N GLU A 342 -25.63 -10.76 20.92
CA GLU A 342 -25.65 -11.01 19.47
C GLU A 342 -25.49 -9.71 18.68
N GLY A 343 -26.29 -8.69 18.99
CA GLY A 343 -26.22 -7.39 18.33
C GLY A 343 -24.86 -6.70 18.48
N TYR A 344 -24.23 -6.82 19.65
CA TYR A 344 -22.87 -6.29 19.84
C TYR A 344 -21.84 -7.06 18.99
N THR A 345 -21.92 -8.39 19.00
CA THR A 345 -20.98 -9.27 18.28
C THR A 345 -21.06 -9.10 16.77
N THR A 346 -22.23 -8.76 16.23
CA THR A 346 -22.46 -8.60 14.78
C THR A 346 -22.20 -7.18 14.29
N GLY A 347 -21.43 -6.38 15.04
CA GLY A 347 -21.07 -5.01 14.66
C GLY A 347 -22.19 -3.99 14.87
N GLY A 348 -23.14 -4.27 15.77
CA GLY A 348 -24.25 -3.37 16.08
C GLY A 348 -25.46 -3.52 15.16
N THR A 349 -25.56 -4.59 14.37
CA THR A 349 -26.74 -4.81 13.52
C THR A 349 -27.99 -5.03 14.37
N PHE A 350 -28.88 -4.03 14.33
CA PHE A 350 -30.13 -4.07 15.08
C PHE A 350 -31.04 -5.23 14.64
N GLU A 351 -30.91 -5.68 13.38
CA GLU A 351 -31.71 -6.80 12.84
C GLU A 351 -31.55 -8.09 13.64
N LEU A 352 -30.32 -8.55 13.88
CA LEU A 352 -30.06 -9.80 14.59
C LEU A 352 -30.40 -9.71 16.08
N ALA A 353 -30.13 -8.56 16.69
CA ALA A 353 -30.58 -8.29 18.06
C ALA A 353 -32.11 -8.36 18.16
N ALA A 354 -32.83 -7.67 17.26
CA ALA A 354 -34.28 -7.67 17.22
C ALA A 354 -34.85 -9.06 16.96
N TYR A 355 -34.21 -9.81 16.07
CA TYR A 355 -34.53 -11.21 15.80
C TYR A 355 -34.53 -12.04 17.08
N VAL A 356 -33.45 -12.05 17.85
CA VAL A 356 -33.38 -12.81 19.12
C VAL A 356 -34.40 -12.32 20.15
N ILE A 357 -34.46 -11.01 20.34
CA ILE A 357 -35.22 -10.39 21.44
C ILE A 357 -36.72 -10.58 21.21
N ILE A 358 -37.22 -10.25 20.02
CA ILE A 358 -38.64 -10.30 19.72
C ILE A 358 -39.12 -11.75 19.70
N THR A 359 -38.34 -12.66 19.12
CA THR A 359 -38.74 -14.06 18.97
C THR A 359 -38.72 -14.78 20.31
N GLY A 360 -37.69 -14.54 21.12
CA GLY A 360 -37.66 -15.02 22.49
C GLY A 360 -38.72 -14.40 23.39
N LEU A 361 -39.11 -13.14 23.18
CA LEU A 361 -40.23 -12.55 23.90
C LEU A 361 -41.55 -13.24 23.55
N VAL A 362 -41.82 -13.43 22.26
CA VAL A 362 -43.03 -14.14 21.77
C VAL A 362 -43.09 -15.56 22.35
N VAL A 363 -41.96 -16.26 22.36
CA VAL A 363 -41.85 -17.62 22.91
C VAL A 363 -42.00 -17.63 24.43
N GLY A 364 -41.29 -16.75 25.13
CA GLY A 364 -41.26 -16.68 26.59
C GLY A 364 -42.61 -16.31 27.21
N LEU A 365 -43.42 -15.51 26.52
CA LEU A 365 -44.78 -15.18 26.94
C LEU A 365 -45.76 -16.36 26.80
N ASN A 366 -45.47 -17.32 25.93
CA ASN A 366 -46.34 -18.48 25.66
C ASN A 366 -45.89 -19.76 26.38
N VAL A 367 -44.63 -19.84 26.79
CA VAL A 367 -44.07 -21.01 27.48
C VAL A 367 -44.24 -20.86 28.99
N ARG A 368 -44.76 -21.91 29.64
CA ARG A 368 -44.86 -22.02 31.10
C ARG A 368 -43.94 -23.10 31.62
N ARG A 369 -43.57 -23.00 32.90
CA ARG A 369 -42.84 -24.06 33.61
C ARG A 369 -43.66 -25.36 33.55
N MET A 370 -43.02 -26.49 33.23
CA MET A 370 -43.67 -27.78 32.97
C MET A 370 -44.61 -27.78 31.74
N ALA A 371 -44.20 -27.13 30.65
CA ALA A 371 -44.94 -27.14 29.39
C ALA A 371 -45.10 -28.55 28.80
N GLN A 372 -46.29 -28.87 28.30
CA GLN A 372 -46.55 -30.10 27.53
C GLN A 372 -45.91 -29.98 26.13
N VAL A 373 -45.63 -31.12 25.49
CA VAL A 373 -45.08 -31.17 24.12
C VAL A 373 -45.87 -30.29 23.14
N ASN A 374 -47.19 -30.25 23.27
CA ASN A 374 -48.05 -29.41 22.43
C ASN A 374 -47.84 -27.90 22.64
N THR A 375 -47.49 -27.47 23.85
CA THR A 375 -47.13 -26.07 24.15
C THR A 375 -45.78 -25.71 23.56
N LEU A 376 -44.83 -26.65 23.57
CA LEU A 376 -43.51 -26.47 22.97
C LEU A 376 -43.60 -26.35 21.44
N LEU A 377 -44.39 -27.20 20.79
CA LEU A 377 -44.65 -27.13 19.34
C LEU A 377 -45.29 -25.81 18.93
N ARG A 378 -46.24 -25.29 19.71
CA ARG A 378 -46.87 -23.98 19.44
C ARG A 378 -45.88 -22.82 19.62
N ALA A 379 -45.07 -22.87 20.68
CA ALA A 379 -44.04 -21.87 20.92
C ALA A 379 -43.03 -21.83 19.76
N GLY A 380 -42.62 -23.00 19.30
CA GLY A 380 -41.80 -23.19 18.11
C GLY A 380 -42.38 -22.59 16.83
N LEU A 381 -43.67 -22.85 16.57
CA LEU A 381 -44.39 -22.25 15.44
C LEU A 381 -44.46 -20.71 15.55
N TYR A 382 -44.75 -20.18 16.74
CA TYR A 382 -44.75 -18.73 16.95
C TYR A 382 -43.38 -18.12 16.70
N ALA A 383 -42.32 -18.81 17.13
CA ALA A 383 -40.96 -18.38 16.88
C ALA A 383 -40.65 -18.31 15.39
N ALA A 384 -41.01 -19.35 14.62
CA ALA A 384 -40.80 -19.36 13.17
C ALA A 384 -41.55 -18.23 12.45
N VAL A 385 -42.80 -17.97 12.83
CA VAL A 385 -43.59 -16.86 12.25
C VAL A 385 -42.95 -15.50 12.59
N SER A 386 -42.52 -15.31 13.83
CA SER A 386 -41.83 -14.08 14.26
C SER A 386 -40.51 -13.89 13.52
N ASN A 387 -39.70 -14.95 13.39
CA ASN A 387 -38.44 -14.93 12.63
C ASN A 387 -38.66 -14.48 11.19
N VAL A 388 -39.63 -15.09 10.49
CA VAL A 388 -39.96 -14.75 9.10
C VAL A 388 -40.45 -13.30 8.99
N ALA A 389 -41.29 -12.83 9.91
CA ALA A 389 -41.79 -11.47 9.90
C ALA A 389 -40.67 -10.43 10.08
N ILE A 390 -39.71 -10.69 10.97
CA ILE A 390 -38.56 -9.79 11.22
C ILE A 390 -37.66 -9.73 9.98
N ILE A 391 -37.30 -10.88 9.41
CA ILE A 391 -36.48 -10.95 8.19
C ILE A 391 -37.14 -10.16 7.04
N LEU A 392 -38.46 -10.32 6.84
CA LEU A 392 -39.18 -9.59 5.81
C LEU A 392 -39.22 -8.07 6.06
N LEU A 393 -39.35 -7.65 7.32
CA LEU A 393 -39.41 -6.24 7.71
C LEU A 393 -38.07 -5.53 7.44
N PHE A 394 -36.96 -6.12 7.88
CA PHE A 394 -35.63 -5.52 7.70
C PHE A 394 -35.21 -5.50 6.22
N ARG A 395 -35.52 -6.57 5.46
CA ARG A 395 -35.29 -6.57 4.00
C ARG A 395 -36.10 -5.52 3.26
N PHE A 396 -37.33 -5.26 3.67
CA PHE A 396 -38.14 -4.20 3.05
C PHE A 396 -37.56 -2.81 3.37
N PHE A 397 -37.00 -2.64 4.57
CA PHE A 397 -36.38 -1.39 5.00
C PHE A 397 -35.08 -1.08 4.23
N GLU A 398 -34.26 -2.09 3.93
CA GLU A 398 -33.02 -1.92 3.15
C GLU A 398 -33.24 -1.55 1.67
N ASN A 399 -34.48 -1.54 1.18
CA ASN A 399 -34.86 -1.21 -0.21
C ASN A 399 -34.07 -2.02 -1.27
N ASP A 400 -33.60 -3.21 -0.88
CA ASP A 400 -32.96 -4.16 -1.76
C ASP A 400 -34.03 -4.73 -2.70
N ARG A 401 -34.07 -4.24 -3.94
CA ARG A 401 -34.90 -4.77 -5.04
C ARG A 401 -34.39 -6.12 -5.54
N VAL A 402 -33.99 -7.01 -4.63
CA VAL A 402 -33.54 -8.35 -4.97
C VAL A 402 -34.80 -9.23 -5.12
N PRO A 403 -35.06 -9.83 -6.30
CA PRO A 403 -36.18 -10.74 -6.46
C PRO A 403 -36.06 -11.92 -5.48
N LEU A 404 -37.20 -12.46 -5.05
CA LEU A 404 -37.31 -13.65 -4.20
C LEU A 404 -36.46 -14.79 -4.79
N ASN A 405 -35.21 -14.94 -4.35
CA ASN A 405 -34.29 -15.94 -4.88
C ASN A 405 -34.42 -17.26 -4.11
N SER A 406 -33.87 -18.34 -4.67
CA SER A 406 -33.89 -19.68 -4.08
C SER A 406 -33.27 -19.73 -2.67
N ASN A 407 -32.29 -18.88 -2.39
CA ASN A 407 -31.64 -18.80 -1.07
C ASN A 407 -32.60 -18.25 -0.01
N MET A 408 -33.46 -17.30 -0.35
CA MET A 408 -34.45 -16.75 0.58
C MET A 408 -35.54 -17.77 0.92
N LEU A 409 -35.98 -18.56 -0.08
CA LEU A 409 -36.87 -19.70 0.16
C LEU A 409 -36.21 -20.73 1.08
N LEU A 410 -34.91 -21.00 0.90
CA LEU A 410 -34.15 -21.89 1.77
C LEU A 410 -34.05 -21.34 3.20
N THR A 411 -33.85 -20.03 3.39
CA THR A 411 -33.82 -19.39 4.71
C THR A 411 -35.18 -19.48 5.39
N ILE A 412 -36.27 -19.17 4.68
CA ILE A 412 -37.64 -19.28 5.23
C ILE A 412 -37.98 -20.72 5.59
N ILE A 413 -37.63 -21.69 4.74
CA ILE A 413 -37.82 -23.12 5.00
C ILE A 413 -36.97 -23.55 6.20
N GLY A 414 -35.73 -23.08 6.30
CA GLY A 414 -34.85 -23.28 7.45
C GLY A 414 -35.43 -22.72 8.74
N GLN A 415 -36.06 -21.54 8.69
CA GLN A 415 -36.75 -20.93 9.84
C GLN A 415 -37.91 -21.78 10.32
N LEU A 416 -38.76 -22.22 9.39
CA LEU A 416 -39.89 -23.09 9.68
C LEU A 416 -39.41 -24.43 10.27
N GLY A 417 -38.28 -24.96 9.80
CA GLY A 417 -37.65 -26.16 10.36
C GLY A 417 -37.09 -25.94 11.78
N SER A 418 -36.38 -24.84 12.01
CA SER A 418 -35.76 -24.51 13.30
C SER A 418 -36.76 -24.19 14.41
N GLY A 419 -37.97 -23.75 14.06
CA GLY A 419 -39.03 -23.57 15.04
C GLY A 419 -39.67 -24.90 15.46
N ILE A 420 -39.60 -25.94 14.64
CA ILE A 420 -40.30 -27.22 14.90
C ILE A 420 -39.38 -28.26 15.57
N LEU A 421 -38.08 -28.22 15.27
CA LEU A 421 -37.02 -29.05 15.86
C LEU A 421 -36.52 -28.46 17.18
#